data_AF-A0A939YJS5-F1
#
_entry.id   AF-A0A939YJS5-F1
#
_cell.length_a   1.000
_cell.length_b   1.000
_cell.length_c   1.000
_cell.angle_alpha   90.00
_cell.angle_beta   90.00
_cell.angle_gamma   90.00
#
_symmetry.space_group_name_H-M   'P 1'
#
loop_
_entity.id
_entity.type
_entity.pdbx_description
1 polymer ?
#
loop_
_entity_poly.entity_id
_entity_poly.type
_entity_poly.pdbx_seq_one_letter_code
_entity_poly.pdbx_strand_id
1 'polypeptide(L)'
;MEPTYKIEIFEGPLDLLLSLIYKNKVDITDIPIALIFDQYMEYLEQMREMDMDIAGEFIVMASELMLIKSRMLLPKPEGEENAEDPRTKLANALIEYKHAKETAEELDELIHEYG
;
A
#
# COMPACT_ATOMS: atom_id res chain seq x y z
N MET A 1 -11.08 -17.70 23.19
CA MET A 1 -11.64 -17.62 21.82
C MET A 1 -10.81 -16.56 21.14
N GLU A 2 -9.80 -16.97 20.37
CA GLU A 2 -8.97 -16.01 19.64
C GLU A 2 -9.81 -15.46 18.48
N PRO A 3 -9.88 -14.13 18.29
CA PRO A 3 -10.70 -13.57 17.24
C PRO A 3 -10.14 -14.02 15.89
N THR A 4 -10.96 -14.72 15.13
CA THR A 4 -10.70 -15.08 13.73
C THR A 4 -10.58 -13.79 12.94
N TYR A 5 -9.36 -13.34 12.68
CA TYR A 5 -9.11 -12.25 11.75
C TYR A 5 -9.46 -12.80 10.37
N LYS A 6 -10.68 -12.51 9.88
CA LYS A 6 -11.00 -12.72 8.47
C LYS A 6 -10.01 -11.85 7.71
N ILE A 7 -9.21 -12.49 6.87
CA ILE A 7 -8.41 -11.83 5.85
C ILE A 7 -9.36 -10.89 5.10
N GLU A 8 -9.10 -9.58 5.17
CA GLU A 8 -9.81 -8.63 4.33
C GLU A 8 -9.41 -8.96 2.88
N ILE A 9 -10.41 -9.27 2.04
CA ILE A 9 -10.16 -9.50 0.62
C ILE A 9 -9.87 -8.13 0.02
N PHE A 10 -8.59 -7.76 -0.02
CA PHE A 10 -8.14 -6.54 -0.69
C PHE A 10 -8.22 -6.71 -2.20
N GLU A 11 -8.62 -5.65 -2.90
CA GLU A 11 -8.75 -5.66 -4.36
C GLU A 11 -7.39 -5.54 -5.09
N GLY A 12 -6.29 -5.43 -4.33
CA GLY A 12 -4.94 -5.40 -4.85
C GLY A 12 -3.92 -4.86 -3.85
N PRO A 13 -2.65 -4.71 -4.25
CA PRO A 13 -1.58 -4.27 -3.36
C PRO A 13 -1.70 -2.81 -2.93
N LEU A 14 -2.27 -1.93 -3.76
CA LEU A 14 -2.50 -0.52 -3.41
C LEU A 14 -3.59 -0.38 -2.33
N ASP A 15 -4.62 -1.21 -2.38
CA ASP A 15 -5.70 -1.23 -1.38
C ASP A 15 -5.19 -1.70 -0.02
N LEU A 16 -4.36 -2.76 -0.02
CA LEU A 16 -3.64 -3.19 1.17
C LEU A 16 -2.74 -2.08 1.71
N LEU A 17 -2.00 -1.36 0.85
CA LEU A 17 -1.14 -0.27 1.32
C LEU A 17 -1.94 0.89 1.91
N LEU A 18 -3.08 1.27 1.31
CA LEU A 18 -3.97 2.27 1.87
C LEU A 18 -4.52 1.82 3.23
N SER A 19 -4.96 0.57 3.37
CA SER A 19 -5.48 0.05 4.64
C SER A 19 -4.41 0.08 5.74
N LEU A 20 -3.16 -0.27 5.42
CA LEU A 20 -2.03 -0.16 6.33
C LEU A 20 -1.75 1.31 6.71
N ILE A 21 -1.77 2.24 5.77
CA ILE A 21 -1.56 3.68 6.06
C ILE A 21 -2.64 4.21 7.00
N TYR A 22 -3.91 3.89 6.74
CA TYR A 22 -5.02 4.27 7.61
C TYR A 22 -4.92 3.64 9.00
N LYS A 23 -4.59 2.35 9.09
CA LYS A 23 -4.41 1.62 10.35
C LYS A 23 -3.32 2.25 11.22
N ASN A 24 -2.22 2.70 10.62
CA ASN A 24 -1.11 3.34 11.34
C ASN A 24 -1.32 4.85 11.57
N LYS A 25 -2.42 5.44 11.07
CA LYS A 25 -2.69 6.89 11.13
C LYS A 25 -1.54 7.73 10.57
N VAL A 26 -0.98 7.25 9.47
CA VAL A 26 0.14 7.86 8.76
C VAL A 26 -0.40 8.81 7.67
N ASP A 27 0.34 9.89 7.40
CA ASP A 27 0.07 10.74 6.25
C ASP A 27 0.54 10.05 4.96
N ILE A 28 -0.33 10.00 3.94
CA ILE A 28 -0.05 9.39 2.63
C ILE A 28 1.12 10.07 1.88
N THR A 29 1.46 11.31 2.26
CA THR A 29 2.59 12.07 1.71
C THR A 29 3.89 11.86 2.49
N ASP A 30 3.82 11.39 3.74
CA ASP A 30 4.98 11.11 4.59
C ASP A 30 4.95 9.68 5.14
N ILE A 31 5.01 8.73 4.21
CA ILE A 31 4.89 7.30 4.52
C ILE A 31 6.19 6.81 5.19
N PRO A 32 6.15 6.20 6.39
CA PRO A 32 7.28 5.49 6.98
C PRO A 32 7.45 4.14 6.28
N ILE A 33 8.15 4.14 5.14
CA ILE A 33 8.30 2.98 4.26
C ILE A 33 8.79 1.72 4.99
N ALA A 34 9.69 1.87 5.96
CA ALA A 34 10.17 0.72 6.73
C ALA A 34 9.02 0.00 7.46
N LEU A 35 8.17 0.76 8.15
CA LEU A 35 7.02 0.22 8.89
C LEU A 35 6.00 -0.41 7.94
N ILE A 36 5.66 0.29 6.86
CA ILE A 36 4.66 -0.20 5.89
C ILE A 36 5.17 -1.45 5.17
N PHE A 37 6.45 -1.50 4.80
CA PHE A 37 7.05 -2.67 4.18
C PHE A 37 7.02 -3.89 5.11
N ASP A 38 7.38 -3.71 6.38
CA ASP A 38 7.43 -4.82 7.33
C ASP A 38 6.01 -5.40 7.56
N GLN A 39 4.99 -4.54 7.67
CA GLN A 39 3.59 -4.97 7.79
C GLN A 39 3.03 -5.59 6.50
N TYR A 40 3.43 -5.07 5.34
CA TYR A 40 3.06 -5.62 4.04
C TYR A 40 3.61 -7.05 3.87
N MET A 41 4.87 -7.27 4.26
CA MET A 41 5.48 -8.60 4.24
C MET A 41 4.83 -9.56 5.23
N GLU A 42 4.46 -9.08 6.42
CA GLU A 42 3.71 -9.88 7.41
C GLU A 42 2.37 -10.36 6.83
N TYR A 43 1.68 -9.49 6.09
CA TYR A 43 0.43 -9.85 5.42
C TYR A 43 0.63 -10.93 4.35
N LEU A 44 1.67 -10.80 3.53
CA LEU A 44 2.00 -11.80 2.52
C LEU A 44 2.35 -13.15 3.15
N GLU A 45 3.04 -13.15 4.29
CA GLU A 45 3.35 -14.40 4.99
C GLU A 45 2.10 -15.07 5.54
N GLN A 46 1.17 -14.29 6.11
CA GLN A 46 -0.13 -14.81 6.54
C GLN A 46 -0.92 -15.42 5.38
N MET A 47 -0.96 -14.75 4.21
CA MET A 47 -1.61 -15.31 3.02
C MET A 47 -0.99 -16.66 2.61
N ARG A 48 0.34 -16.80 2.69
CA ARG A 48 1.05 -18.06 2.41
C ARG A 48 0.72 -19.14 3.41
N GLU A 49 0.66 -18.82 4.69
CA GLU A 49 0.31 -19.77 5.75
C GLU A 49 -1.12 -20.30 5.63
N MET A 50 -2.00 -19.53 4.99
CA MET A 50 -3.40 -19.91 4.74
C MET A 50 -3.61 -20.56 3.37
N ASP A 51 -2.55 -21.00 2.70
CA ASP A 51 -2.55 -21.62 1.36
C ASP A 51 -3.30 -20.76 0.31
N MET A 52 -3.25 -19.43 0.44
CA MET A 52 -3.80 -18.52 -0.56
C MET A 52 -2.79 -18.28 -1.68
N ASP A 53 -3.29 -18.26 -2.92
CA ASP A 53 -2.49 -17.84 -4.06
C ASP A 53 -2.15 -16.35 -3.95
N ILE A 54 -0.85 -16.04 -3.83
CA ILE A 54 -0.37 -14.65 -3.93
C ILE A 54 -0.39 -14.25 -5.41
N ALA A 55 -1.18 -13.23 -5.74
CA ALA A 55 -1.15 -12.65 -7.08
C ALA A 55 0.21 -11.98 -7.37
N GLY A 56 0.71 -12.13 -8.60
CA GLY A 56 2.04 -11.63 -8.99
C GLY A 56 2.23 -10.13 -8.77
N GLU A 57 1.16 -9.34 -8.83
CA GLU A 57 1.16 -7.90 -8.52
C GLU A 57 1.61 -7.59 -7.08
N PHE A 58 1.32 -8.45 -6.11
CA PHE A 58 1.75 -8.24 -4.72
C PHE A 58 3.26 -8.40 -4.57
N ILE A 59 3.87 -9.31 -5.35
CA ILE A 59 5.32 -9.51 -5.37
C ILE A 59 6.02 -8.35 -6.08
N VAL A 60 5.40 -7.81 -7.14
CA VAL A 60 5.89 -6.61 -7.82
C VAL A 60 5.90 -5.44 -6.82
N MET A 61 4.80 -5.21 -6.09
CA MET A 61 4.74 -4.15 -5.08
C MET A 61 5.75 -4.37 -3.93
N ALA A 62 5.94 -5.61 -3.45
CA ALA A 62 6.97 -5.91 -2.45
C ALA A 62 8.37 -5.49 -2.93
N SER A 63 8.66 -5.76 -4.20
CA SER A 63 9.93 -5.41 -4.84
C SER A 63 10.11 -3.89 -4.96
N GLU A 64 9.03 -3.17 -5.30
CA GLU A 64 9.03 -1.70 -5.35
C GLU A 64 9.28 -1.08 -3.97
N LEU A 65 8.58 -1.55 -2.93
CA LEU A 65 8.79 -1.09 -1.56
C LEU A 65 10.21 -1.38 -1.05
N MET A 66 10.76 -2.55 -1.38
CA MET A 66 12.14 -2.90 -1.05
C MET A 66 13.14 -1.95 -1.71
N LEU A 67 12.92 -1.60 -2.99
CA LEU A 67 13.75 -0.64 -3.71
C LEU A 67 13.68 0.76 -3.07
N ILE A 68 12.49 1.22 -2.69
CA ILE A 68 12.30 2.50 -2.00
C ILE A 68 13.04 2.49 -0.65
N LYS A 69 12.86 1.43 0.17
CA LYS A 69 13.55 1.24 1.45
C LYS A 69 15.07 1.29 1.27
N SER A 70 15.60 0.59 0.28
CA SER A 70 17.03 0.59 -0.05
C SER A 70 17.55 1.99 -0.39
N ARG A 71 16.86 2.71 -1.28
CA ARG A 71 17.24 4.09 -1.66
C ARG A 71 17.24 5.06 -0.50
N MET A 72 16.27 4.93 0.43
CA MET A 72 16.20 5.77 1.63
C MET A 72 17.35 5.51 2.62
N LEU A 73 17.91 4.31 2.62
CA LEU A 73 19.03 3.95 3.50
C LEU A 73 20.40 4.34 2.92
N LEU A 74 20.48 4.59 1.62
CA LEU A 74 21.73 4.96 0.97
C LEU A 74 22.10 6.42 1.25
N PRO A 75 23.38 6.73 1.50
CA PRO A 75 23.83 8.12 1.62
C PRO A 75 23.58 8.85 0.30
N LYS A 76 23.03 10.07 0.38
CA LYS A 76 22.81 10.92 -0.80
C LYS A 76 24.17 11.21 -1.45
N PRO A 77 24.34 10.95 -2.75
CA PRO A 77 25.58 11.29 -3.45
C PRO A 77 25.81 12.80 -3.38
N GLU A 78 27.03 13.22 -3.06
CA GLU A 78 27.41 14.63 -3.00
C GLU A 78 27.15 15.28 -4.38
N GLY A 79 26.25 16.27 -4.42
CA GLY A 79 25.92 17.03 -5.64
C GLY A 79 24.48 16.89 -6.16
N GLU A 80 23.68 15.96 -5.62
CA GLU A 80 22.24 15.87 -5.93
C GLU A 80 21.39 16.55 -4.85
N GLU A 81 21.36 17.89 -4.84
CA GLU A 81 20.46 18.66 -3.97
C GLU A 81 18.98 18.51 -4.35
N ASN A 82 18.66 17.97 -5.54
CA ASN A 82 17.31 17.83 -6.07
C ASN A 82 16.86 16.38 -6.29
N ALA A 83 17.45 15.40 -5.61
CA ALA A 83 16.93 14.03 -5.68
C ALA A 83 15.48 14.00 -5.14
N GLU A 84 14.53 13.72 -6.03
CA GLU A 84 13.12 13.54 -5.69
C GLU A 84 12.99 12.46 -4.62
N ASP A 85 12.12 12.68 -3.62
CA ASP A 85 11.89 11.68 -2.57
C ASP A 85 11.47 10.36 -3.25
N PRO A 86 12.17 9.24 -3.02
CA PRO A 86 11.86 7.96 -3.65
C PRO A 86 10.43 7.48 -3.35
N ARG A 87 9.78 8.04 -2.33
CA ARG A 87 8.39 7.77 -1.94
C ARG A 87 7.37 8.50 -2.79
N THR A 88 7.72 9.60 -3.45
CA THR A 88 6.77 10.48 -4.17
C THR A 88 5.92 9.73 -5.19
N LYS A 89 6.53 8.84 -5.97
CA LYS A 89 5.82 8.03 -6.96
C LYS A 89 4.75 7.14 -6.32
N LEU A 90 5.09 6.51 -5.18
CA LEU A 90 4.16 5.65 -4.46
C LEU A 90 3.04 6.46 -3.82
N ALA A 91 3.36 7.60 -3.20
CA ALA A 91 2.37 8.50 -2.60
C ALA A 91 1.34 8.96 -3.65
N ASN A 92 1.80 9.39 -4.83
CA ASN A 92 0.92 9.82 -5.92
C ASN A 92 0.00 8.67 -6.39
N ALA A 93 0.55 7.46 -6.57
CA ALA A 93 -0.25 6.31 -6.97
C ALA A 93 -1.34 5.96 -5.93
N LEU A 94 -1.02 6.08 -4.64
CA LEU A 94 -1.98 5.84 -3.57
C LEU A 94 -3.06 6.93 -3.50
N ILE A 95 -2.72 8.19 -3.77
CA ILE A 95 -3.68 9.30 -3.85
C ILE A 95 -4.63 9.09 -5.03
N GLU A 96 -4.09 8.73 -6.21
CA GLU A 96 -4.90 8.45 -7.39
C GLU A 96 -5.84 7.27 -7.16
N TYR A 97 -5.32 6.17 -6.59
CA TYR A 97 -6.14 5.00 -6.27
C TYR A 97 -7.22 5.33 -5.24
N LYS A 98 -6.90 6.11 -4.19
CA LYS A 98 -7.87 6.59 -3.20
C LYS A 98 -9.02 7.36 -3.87
N HIS A 99 -8.71 8.34 -4.70
CA HIS A 99 -9.74 9.13 -5.39
C HIS A 99 -10.61 8.28 -6.31
N ALA A 100 -9.99 7.33 -7.03
CA ALA A 100 -10.72 6.41 -7.89
C ALA A 100 -11.68 5.52 -7.08
N LYS A 101 -11.23 5.03 -5.91
CA LYS A 101 -12.05 4.23 -4.99
C LYS A 101 -13.23 5.03 -4.44
N GLU A 102 -12.97 6.25 -3.94
CA GLU A 102 -14.02 7.15 -3.43
C GLU A 102 -15.06 7.47 -4.51
N THR A 103 -14.61 7.77 -5.74
CA THR A 103 -15.53 8.04 -6.86
C THR A 103 -16.35 6.81 -7.24
N ALA A 104 -15.77 5.61 -7.19
CA ALA A 104 -16.47 4.37 -7.47
C ALA A 104 -17.54 4.08 -6.41
N GLU A 105 -17.23 4.31 -5.13
CA GLU A 105 -18.17 4.19 -4.01
C GLU A 105 -19.33 5.18 -4.14
N GLU A 106 -19.06 6.46 -4.43
CA GLU A 106 -20.10 7.49 -4.68
C GLU A 106 -21.02 7.11 -5.85
N LEU A 107 -20.46 6.54 -6.91
CA LEU A 107 -21.24 6.09 -8.07
C LEU A 107 -22.12 4.88 -7.74
N ASP A 108 -21.62 3.93 -6.97
CA ASP A 108 -22.40 2.76 -6.53
C ASP A 108 -23.57 3.18 -5.64
N GLU A 109 -23.35 4.13 -4.71
CA GLU A 109 -24.41 4.73 -3.90
C GLU A 109 -25.49 5.39 -4.77
N LEU A 110 -25.09 6.16 -5.79
CA LEU A 110 -26.03 6.80 -6.71
C LEU A 110 -26.83 5.76 -7.52
N ILE A 111 -26.18 4.69 -7.99
CA ILE A 111 -26.87 3.61 -8.71
C ILE A 111 -27.86 2.90 -7.78
N HIS A 112 -27.51 2.71 -6.51
CA HIS A 112 -28.39 2.08 -5.53
C HIS A 112 -29.58 2.97 -5.12
N GLU A 113 -29.40 4.29 -5.10
CA GLU A 113 -30.46 5.25 -4.75
C GLU A 113 -31.47 5.44 -5.89
N TYR A 114 -31.04 5.28 -7.16
CA TYR A 114 -31.86 5.56 -8.34
C TYR A 114 -32.17 4.34 -9.23
N GLY A 115 -31.74 3.14 -8.85
CA GLY A 115 -31.97 1.86 -9.57
C GLY A 115 -33.05 1.00 -8.94
#